data_AF-A0A812FUG3-F1
#
_entry.id   AF-A0A812FUG3-F1
#
_cell.length_a   1.000
_cell.length_b   1.000
_cell.length_c   1.000
_cell.angle_alpha   90.00
_cell.angle_beta   90.00
_cell.angle_gamma   90.00
#
_symmetry.space_group_name_H-M   'P 1'
#
loop_
_entity.id
_entity.type
_entity.pdbx_description
1 polymer ?
#
loop_
_entity_poly.entity_id
_entity_poly.type
_entity_poly.pdbx_seq_one_letter_code
_entity_poly.pdbx_strand_id
1 'polypeptide(L)' 'MRFRTYTPQDKQAVIDILLSNCPKYFIESDEADLVDFLDNYADENYLVAEENGQVIGCGGHYTKGQTHGMALRG' A
#
# COMPACT_ATOMS: atom_id res chain seq x y z
N MET A 1 -14.79 -5.04 -8.99
CA MET A 1 -13.88 -4.14 -8.23
C MET A 1 -14.61 -3.31 -7.18
N ARG A 2 -14.13 -3.30 -5.93
CA ARG A 2 -14.57 -2.47 -4.80
C ARG A 2 -13.35 -1.90 -4.07
N PHE A 3 -13.47 -0.69 -3.51
CA PHE A 3 -12.48 -0.14 -2.58
C PHE A 3 -12.94 -0.30 -1.13
N ARG A 4 -12.01 -0.65 -0.25
CA ARG A 4 -12.22 -0.70 1.21
C ARG A 4 -10.95 -0.30 1.95
N THR A 5 -11.09 0.09 3.21
CA THR A 5 -9.95 0.34 4.08
C THR A 5 -9.10 -0.92 4.21
N TYR A 6 -7.78 -0.72 4.15
CA TYR A 6 -6.78 -1.73 4.42
C TYR A 6 -6.95 -2.31 5.82
N THR A 7 -6.66 -3.60 5.95
CA THR A 7 -6.49 -4.25 7.25
C THR A 7 -5.17 -5.00 7.28
N PRO A 8 -4.60 -5.29 8.46
CA PRO A 8 -3.33 -6.03 8.56
C PRO A 8 -3.31 -7.39 7.85
N GLN A 9 -4.47 -7.99 7.59
CA GLN A 9 -4.62 -9.22 6.82
C GLN A 9 -4.26 -9.05 5.34
N ASP A 10 -4.33 -7.83 4.80
CA ASP A 10 -3.99 -7.52 3.41
C ASP A 10 -2.48 -7.33 3.19
N LYS A 11 -1.70 -7.21 4.28
CA LYS A 11 -0.28 -6.82 4.23
C LYS A 11 0.53 -7.63 3.21
N GLN A 12 0.39 -8.95 3.23
CA GLN A 12 1.12 -9.81 2.30
C GLN A 12 0.70 -9.55 0.84
N ALA A 13 -0.59 -9.39 0.57
CA ALA A 13 -1.07 -9.11 -0.78
C ALA A 13 -0.56 -7.75 -1.30
N VAL A 14 -0.47 -6.75 -0.42
CA VAL A 14 0.09 -5.43 -0.74
C VAL A 14 1.58 -5.51 -1.07
N ILE A 15 2.35 -6.30 -0.30
CA ILE A 15 3.77 -6.56 -0.58
C ILE A 15 3.94 -7.29 -1.92
N ASP A 16 3.14 -8.33 -2.17
CA ASP A 16 3.22 -9.11 -3.41
C ASP A 16 2.92 -8.22 -4.64
N ILE A 17 1.98 -7.27 -4.52
CA ILE A 17 1.67 -6.28 -5.56
C ILE A 17 2.87 -5.36 -5.81
N LEU A 18 3.54 -4.86 -4.76
CA LEU A 18 4.74 -4.03 -4.91
C LEU A 18 5.83 -4.80 -5.67
N LEU A 19 6.14 -6.02 -5.22
CA LEU A 19 7.18 -6.85 -5.80
C LEU A 19 6.87 -7.24 -7.26
N SER A 20 5.59 -7.44 -7.61
CA SER A 20 5.18 -7.70 -9.00
C SER A 20 5.48 -6.55 -9.96
N ASN A 21 5.68 -5.34 -9.44
CA ASN A 21 6.03 -4.14 -10.18
C ASN A 21 7.55 -3.83 -10.16
N CYS A 22 8.34 -4.64 -9.46
CA CYS A 22 9.81 -4.60 -9.52
C CYS A 22 10.33 -5.39 -10.73
N PRO A 23 11.43 -4.95 -11.37
CA PRO A 23 12.18 -3.71 -11.11
C PRO A 23 11.66 -2.51 -11.92
N LYS A 24 10.51 -2.66 -12.59
CA LYS A 24 10.04 -1.70 -13.62
C LYS A 24 9.64 -0.35 -13.02
N TYR A 25 9.01 -0.36 -11.85
CA TYR A 25 8.49 0.84 -11.18
C TYR A 25 9.06 1.05 -9.77
N PHE A 26 9.52 -0.02 -9.14
CA PHE A 26 10.04 -0.05 -7.76
C PHE A 26 11.32 -0.88 -7.70
N ILE A 27 12.02 -0.78 -6.57
CA ILE A 27 13.18 -1.60 -6.24
C ILE A 27 12.85 -2.51 -5.04
N GLU A 28 13.50 -3.67 -4.93
CA GLU A 28 13.23 -4.63 -3.86
C GLU A 28 13.41 -4.02 -2.45
N SER A 29 14.30 -3.04 -2.30
CA SER A 29 14.47 -2.34 -1.02
C SER A 29 13.27 -1.49 -0.61
N ASP A 30 12.34 -1.17 -1.52
CA ASP A 30 11.10 -0.44 -1.19
C ASP A 30 10.14 -1.30 -0.34
N GLU A 31 10.32 -2.62 -0.30
CA GLU A 31 9.51 -3.52 0.54
C GLU A 31 9.64 -3.15 2.03
N ALA A 32 10.86 -2.87 2.50
CA ALA A 32 11.11 -2.54 3.89
C ALA A 32 10.42 -1.22 4.29
N ASP A 33 10.47 -0.21 3.41
CA ASP A 33 9.81 1.08 3.61
C ASP A 33 8.29 0.94 3.60
N LEU A 34 7.75 0.10 2.70
CA LEU A 34 6.31 -0.22 2.68
C LEU A 34 5.88 -0.96 3.96
N VAL A 35 6.66 -1.91 4.44
CA VAL A 35 6.37 -2.63 5.69
C VAL A 35 6.35 -1.68 6.88
N ASP A 36 7.35 -0.80 7.01
CA ASP A 36 7.39 0.21 8.06
C ASP A 36 6.19 1.18 7.97
N PHE A 37 5.81 1.58 6.75
CA PHE A 37 4.62 2.36 6.49
C PHE A 37 3.35 1.67 7.00
N LEU A 38 3.12 0.42 6.60
CA LEU A 38 1.92 -0.33 6.94
C LEU A 38 1.81 -0.62 8.45
N ASP A 39 2.94 -0.77 9.14
CA ASP A 39 2.96 -1.09 10.56
C ASP A 39 2.81 0.16 11.46
N ASN A 40 3.28 1.32 11.01
CA ASN A 40 3.37 2.51 11.86
C ASN A 40 2.50 3.69 11.41
N TYR A 41 2.06 3.73 10.15
CA TYR A 41 1.48 4.93 9.53
C TYR A 41 0.21 4.70 8.74
N ALA A 42 -0.12 3.47 8.33
CA ALA A 42 -1.37 3.19 7.65
C ALA A 42 -2.57 3.47 8.58
N ASP A 43 -3.48 4.31 8.09
CA ASP A 43 -4.69 4.73 8.79
C ASP A 43 -5.93 4.46 7.90
N GLU A 44 -7.09 5.01 8.28
CA GLU A 44 -8.34 4.85 7.54
C GLU A 44 -8.29 5.35 6.07
N ASN A 45 -7.30 6.16 5.71
CA ASN A 45 -7.11 6.70 4.36
C ASN A 45 -6.30 5.76 3.46
N TYR A 46 -5.74 4.68 4.00
CA TYR A 46 -5.09 3.65 3.21
C TYR A 46 -6.11 2.61 2.75
N LEU A 47 -6.31 2.51 1.44
CA LEU A 47 -7.34 1.69 0.82
C LEU A 47 -6.72 0.55 0.01
N VAL A 48 -7.46 -0.56 -0.09
CA VAL A 48 -7.21 -1.65 -1.03
C VAL A 48 -8.32 -1.72 -2.06
N ALA A 49 -7.94 -2.03 -3.29
CA ALA A 49 -8.85 -2.42 -4.36
C ALA A 49 -9.00 -3.94 -4.35
N GLU A 50 -10.23 -4.40 -4.25
CA GLU A 50 -10.59 -5.82 -4.18
C GLU A 50 -11.46 -6.21 -5.38
N GLU A 51 -11.17 -7.40 -5.93
CA GLU A 51 -12.03 -8.08 -6.90
C GLU A 51 -12.08 -9.58 -6.58
N ASN A 52 -13.29 -10.15 -6.52
CA ASN A 52 -13.51 -11.56 -6.19
C ASN A 52 -12.83 -12.04 -4.88
N GLY A 53 -12.76 -11.16 -3.87
CA GLY A 53 -12.09 -11.44 -2.59
C GLY A 53 -10.56 -11.38 -2.64
N GLN A 54 -9.98 -11.02 -3.78
CA GLN A 54 -8.54 -10.83 -3.95
C GLN A 54 -8.20 -9.33 -3.99
N VAL A 55 -7.17 -8.94 -3.25
CA VAL A 55 -6.59 -7.60 -3.36
C VAL A 55 -5.80 -7.52 -4.66
N ILE A 56 -6.15 -6.55 -5.50
CA ILE A 56 -5.55 -6.32 -6.83
C ILE A 56 -4.84 -4.97 -6.92
N GLY A 57 -4.90 -4.16 -5.87
CA GLY A 57 -4.25 -2.86 -5.80
C GLY A 57 -4.38 -2.24 -4.42
N CYS A 58 -3.55 -1.25 -4.13
CA CYS A 58 -3.55 -0.52 -2.87
C CYS A 58 -3.10 0.92 -3.07
N GLY A 59 -3.48 1.80 -2.15
CA GLY A 59 -3.01 3.18 -2.17
C GLY A 59 -3.67 4.03 -1.10
N GLY A 60 -2.98 5.10 -0.72
CA GLY A 60 -3.48 6.05 0.27
C GLY A 60 -2.56 7.26 0.35
N HIS A 61 -2.80 8.13 1.31
CA HIS A 61 -1.86 9.19 1.63
C HIS A 61 -1.80 9.33 3.14
N TYR A 62 -0.61 9.65 3.65
CA TYR A 62 -0.44 9.93 5.06
C TYR A 62 0.08 11.34 5.23
N THR A 63 -0.64 12.16 5.99
CA THR A 63 -0.25 13.54 6.32
C THR A 63 0.26 13.61 7.75
N LYS A 64 1.58 13.77 7.92
CA LYS A 64 2.23 14.02 9.22
C LYS A 64 2.58 15.51 9.36
N GLY A 65 1.67 16.31 9.91
CA GLY A 65 1.91 17.75 10.11
C GLY A 65 2.27 18.50 8.81
N GLN A 66 3.17 19.50 8.85
CA GLN A 66 3.63 20.27 7.67
C GLN A 66 4.52 19.47 6.69
N THR A 67 4.57 18.14 6.81
CA THR A 67 5.31 17.28 5.88
C THR A 67 4.31 16.51 5.03
N HIS A 68 4.21 16.88 3.75
CA HIS A 68 3.32 16.25 2.78
C HIS A 68 4.08 15.11 2.08
N GLY A 69 3.78 13.86 2.44
CA GLY A 69 4.20 12.69 1.69
C GLY A 69 2.99 12.10 0.95
N MET A 70 3.06 11.96 -0.37
CA MET A 70 2.04 11.25 -1.14
C MET A 70 2.44 9.79 -1.31
N ALA A 71 1.63 8.86 -0.80
CA ALA A 71 1.74 7.42 -1.09
C ALA A 71 0.77 7.02 -2.23
N LEU A 72 0.77 7.79 -3.31
CA LEU A 72 0.12 7.40 -4.56
C LEU A 72 1.15 6.63 -5.39
N ARG A 73 0.95 5.33 -5.66
CA ARG A 73 1.39 4.72 -6.92
C ARG A 73 0.51 3.51 -7.28
N GLY A 74 -0.14 3.60 -8.44
CA GLY A 74 -0.88 2.52 -9.09
C GLY A 74 -0.05 1.83 -10.17
#